data_AF-A0A7S1Q601-F1
#
_entry.id   AF-A0A7S1Q601-F1
#
_cell.length_a   1.000
_cell.length_b   1.000
_cell.length_c   1.000
_cell.angle_alpha   90.00
_cell.angle_beta   90.00
_cell.angle_gamma   90.00
#
_symmetry.space_group_name_H-M   'P 1'
#
loop_
_entity.id
_entity.type
_entity.pdbx_description
1 polymer ?
#
loop_
_entity_poly.entity_id
_entity_poly.type
_entity_poly.pdbx_seq_one_letter_code
_entity_poly.pdbx_strand_id
1 'polypeptide(L)'
;PAHVLEMLSTSLPGCLGMPKERRHPFQEEIAGMVGEVLDKAEAELLAGVGAAEAKLGEARAQKDAREGDERAAAEDFSAKEEALAAAQGAADDAGRVLSEARAALASAEAGRAAGDAERGAAAGRKARLSSVLSEAFLPIKEGSAEPAAAKEGLAAVLAVGSDFSFDATLLKALPSAAQKAFGDRGTFDGLVMDQIEA
;
A
#
# COMPACT_ATOMS: atom_id res chain seq x y z
N PRO A 1 -1.72 -41.50 -73.53
CA PRO A 1 -2.80 -41.48 -74.55
C PRO A 1 -3.70 -42.71 -74.41
N ALA A 2 -5.02 -42.54 -74.37
CA ALA A 2 -5.96 -43.63 -74.09
C ALA A 2 -5.78 -44.85 -75.01
N HIS A 3 -5.53 -44.62 -76.31
CA HIS A 3 -5.31 -45.69 -77.30
C HIS A 3 -4.04 -46.54 -77.05
N VAL A 4 -2.98 -45.97 -76.46
CA VAL A 4 -1.75 -46.72 -76.11
C VAL A 4 -1.99 -47.60 -74.89
N LEU A 5 -2.73 -47.11 -73.90
CA LEU A 5 -3.09 -47.88 -72.71
C LEU A 5 -4.02 -49.05 -73.08
N GLU A 6 -4.96 -48.83 -74.00
CA GLU A 6 -5.88 -49.86 -74.50
C GLU A 6 -5.13 -50.95 -75.31
N MET A 7 -4.20 -50.54 -76.18
CA MET A 7 -3.35 -51.48 -76.94
C MET A 7 -2.44 -52.31 -76.02
N LEU A 8 -1.82 -51.69 -75.01
CA LEU A 8 -1.00 -52.40 -74.04
C LEU A 8 -1.84 -53.34 -73.16
N SER A 9 -3.02 -52.89 -72.72
CA SER A 9 -3.95 -53.68 -71.90
C SER A 9 -4.50 -54.90 -72.64
N THR A 10 -4.79 -54.78 -73.93
CA THR A 10 -5.27 -55.90 -74.77
C THR A 10 -4.17 -56.88 -75.15
N SER A 11 -2.91 -56.41 -75.23
CA SER A 11 -1.74 -57.24 -75.56
C SER A 11 -1.17 -58.00 -74.35
N LEU A 12 -1.38 -57.47 -73.14
CA LEU A 12 -0.86 -58.01 -71.86
C LEU A 12 -1.23 -59.49 -71.59
N PRO A 13 -2.47 -59.97 -71.81
CA PRO A 13 -2.83 -61.37 -71.62
C PRO A 13 -2.03 -62.34 -72.50
N GLY A 14 -1.74 -61.94 -73.75
CA GLY A 14 -0.92 -62.72 -74.68
C GLY A 14 0.58 -62.71 -74.35
N CYS A 15 1.04 -61.69 -73.61
CA CYS A 15 2.44 -61.54 -73.19
C CYS A 15 2.71 -62.22 -71.83
N LEU A 16 1.83 -62.06 -70.85
CA LEU A 16 1.99 -62.59 -69.49
C LEU A 16 1.35 -63.97 -69.28
N GLY A 17 0.45 -64.41 -70.17
CA GLY A 17 -0.21 -65.73 -70.11
C GLY A 17 0.63 -66.91 -70.61
N MET A 18 1.82 -66.64 -71.15
CA MET A 18 2.80 -67.64 -71.61
C MET A 18 4.01 -67.68 -70.66
N PRO A 19 4.63 -68.87 -70.42
CA PRO A 19 5.89 -68.96 -69.69
C PRO A 19 6.94 -68.03 -70.28
N LYS A 20 7.77 -67.42 -69.43
CA LYS A 20 8.77 -66.40 -69.85
C LYS A 20 9.66 -66.91 -70.98
N GLU A 21 10.01 -68.18 -70.93
CA GLU A 21 10.89 -68.88 -71.87
C GLU A 21 10.26 -69.05 -73.26
N ARG A 22 8.94 -68.88 -73.39
CA ARG A 22 8.17 -69.02 -74.63
C ARG A 22 7.67 -67.69 -75.18
N ARG A 23 7.98 -66.57 -74.54
CA ARG A 23 7.59 -65.24 -75.01
C ARG A 23 8.38 -64.87 -76.26
N HIS A 24 7.68 -64.31 -77.24
CA HIS A 24 8.34 -63.67 -78.37
C HIS A 24 9.07 -62.40 -77.87
N PRO A 25 10.23 -62.00 -78.46
CA PRO A 25 10.98 -60.81 -78.02
C PRO A 25 10.13 -59.54 -77.84
N PHE A 26 9.16 -59.31 -78.74
CA PHE A 26 8.22 -58.19 -78.66
C PHE A 26 7.27 -58.26 -77.43
N GLN A 27 6.91 -59.46 -76.98
CA GLN A 27 6.07 -59.65 -75.78
C GLN A 27 6.88 -59.40 -74.50
N GLU A 28 8.17 -59.74 -74.50
CA GLU A 28 9.07 -59.43 -73.39
C GLU A 28 9.34 -57.92 -73.31
N GLU A 29 9.46 -57.22 -74.44
CA GLU A 29 9.60 -55.76 -74.51
C GLU A 29 8.35 -55.04 -73.97
N ILE A 30 7.13 -55.49 -74.36
CA ILE A 30 5.87 -54.95 -73.82
C ILE A 30 5.77 -55.18 -72.30
N ALA A 31 6.11 -56.39 -71.82
CA ALA A 31 6.11 -56.68 -70.38
C ALA A 31 7.13 -55.82 -69.62
N GLY A 32 8.31 -55.59 -70.20
CA GLY A 32 9.33 -54.70 -69.65
C GLY A 32 8.86 -53.25 -69.54
N MET A 33 8.27 -52.69 -70.60
CA MET A 33 7.73 -51.33 -70.59
C MET A 33 6.63 -51.14 -69.54
N VAL A 34 5.75 -52.13 -69.35
CA VAL A 34 4.73 -52.09 -68.29
C VAL A 34 5.37 -52.19 -66.91
N GLY A 35 6.36 -53.07 -66.73
CA GLY A 35 7.15 -53.17 -65.50
C GLY A 35 7.78 -51.84 -65.11
N GLU A 36 8.47 -51.17 -66.03
CA GLU A 36 9.09 -49.86 -65.77
C GLU A 36 8.08 -48.78 -65.36
N VAL A 37 6.87 -48.77 -65.92
CA VAL A 37 5.82 -47.81 -65.54
C VAL A 37 5.28 -48.12 -64.15
N LEU A 38 5.08 -49.41 -63.83
CA LEU A 38 4.64 -49.84 -62.51
C LEU A 38 5.69 -49.55 -61.45
N ASP A 39 6.97 -49.83 -61.71
CA ASP A 39 8.09 -49.53 -60.81
C ASP A 39 8.20 -48.02 -60.55
N LYS A 40 8.02 -47.18 -61.57
CA LYS A 40 7.99 -45.72 -61.41
C LYS A 40 6.80 -45.27 -60.56
N ALA A 41 5.61 -45.81 -60.81
CA ALA A 41 4.41 -45.46 -60.03
C ALA A 41 4.53 -45.91 -58.57
N GLU A 42 5.09 -47.11 -58.31
CA GLU A 42 5.38 -47.60 -56.97
C GLU A 42 6.39 -46.69 -56.27
N ALA A 43 7.48 -46.31 -56.95
CA ALA A 43 8.49 -45.40 -56.40
C ALA A 43 7.90 -44.02 -56.08
N GLU A 44 7.05 -43.46 -56.94
CA GLU A 44 6.34 -42.19 -56.70
C GLU A 44 5.40 -42.28 -55.48
N LEU A 45 4.65 -43.37 -55.36
CA LEU A 45 3.76 -43.59 -54.21
C LEU A 45 4.54 -43.75 -52.91
N LEU A 46 5.62 -44.55 -52.91
CA LEU A 46 6.48 -44.72 -51.74
C LEU A 46 7.16 -43.40 -51.33
N ALA A 47 7.62 -42.60 -52.30
CA ALA A 47 8.15 -41.26 -52.04
C ALA A 47 7.07 -40.33 -51.44
N GLY A 48 5.84 -40.40 -51.96
CA GLY A 48 4.69 -39.68 -51.43
C GLY A 48 4.34 -40.04 -49.99
N VAL A 49 4.35 -41.35 -49.66
CA VAL A 49 4.16 -41.85 -48.30
C VAL A 49 5.25 -41.33 -47.38
N GLY A 50 6.53 -41.46 -47.75
CA GLY A 50 7.64 -40.97 -46.93
C GLY A 50 7.57 -39.45 -46.68
N ALA A 51 7.20 -38.66 -47.68
CA ALA A 51 7.00 -37.22 -47.53
C ALA A 51 5.83 -36.88 -46.60
N ALA A 52 4.73 -37.63 -46.67
CA ALA A 52 3.58 -37.45 -45.80
C ALA A 52 3.89 -37.85 -44.34
N GLU A 53 4.62 -38.95 -44.13
CA GLU A 53 5.08 -39.39 -42.81
C GLU A 53 6.03 -38.36 -42.17
N ALA A 54 6.95 -37.79 -42.95
CA ALA A 54 7.84 -36.73 -42.47
C ALA A 54 7.05 -35.48 -42.04
N LYS A 55 6.10 -35.02 -42.86
CA LYS A 55 5.22 -33.89 -42.51
C LYS A 55 4.37 -34.18 -41.27
N LEU A 56 3.86 -35.40 -41.13
CA LEU A 56 3.09 -35.81 -39.97
C LEU A 56 3.96 -35.81 -38.71
N GLY A 57 5.20 -36.28 -38.80
CA GLY A 57 6.18 -36.24 -37.71
C GLY A 57 6.46 -34.81 -37.25
N GLU A 58 6.73 -33.91 -38.20
CA GLU A 58 6.95 -32.49 -37.90
C GLU A 58 5.71 -31.84 -37.26
N ALA A 59 4.52 -32.07 -37.83
CA ALA A 59 3.27 -31.52 -37.29
C ALA A 59 2.98 -32.01 -35.87
N ARG A 60 3.27 -33.28 -35.56
CA ARG A 60 3.16 -33.83 -34.20
C ARG A 60 4.15 -33.16 -33.25
N ALA A 61 5.41 -33.02 -33.64
CA ALA A 61 6.41 -32.35 -32.81
C ALA A 61 6.04 -30.89 -32.51
N GLN A 62 5.54 -30.16 -33.52
CA GLN A 62 5.04 -28.78 -33.33
C GLN A 62 3.81 -28.74 -32.42
N LYS A 63 2.91 -29.71 -32.55
CA LYS A 63 1.73 -29.82 -31.69
C LYS A 63 2.14 -30.04 -30.24
N ASP A 64 3.00 -31.02 -29.97
CA ASP A 64 3.45 -31.36 -28.61
C ASP A 64 4.18 -30.17 -27.97
N ALA A 65 5.00 -29.45 -28.75
CA ALA A 65 5.66 -28.22 -28.28
C ALA A 65 4.66 -27.13 -27.88
N ARG A 66 3.64 -26.88 -28.72
CA ARG A 66 2.61 -25.87 -28.43
C ARG A 66 1.74 -26.24 -27.24
N GLU A 67 1.37 -27.51 -27.08
CA GLU A 67 0.63 -27.98 -25.90
C GLU A 67 1.47 -27.81 -24.62
N GLY A 68 2.79 -28.00 -24.70
CA GLY A 68 3.73 -27.70 -23.63
C GLY A 68 3.77 -26.22 -23.27
N ASP A 69 3.92 -25.35 -24.27
CA ASP A 69 3.95 -23.89 -24.09
C ASP A 69 2.61 -23.36 -23.53
N GLU A 70 1.48 -23.88 -24.02
CA GLU A 70 0.14 -23.52 -23.54
C GLU A 70 -0.02 -23.87 -22.05
N ARG A 71 0.39 -25.08 -21.66
CA ARG A 71 0.32 -25.50 -20.26
C ARG A 71 1.21 -24.63 -19.37
N ALA A 72 2.44 -24.36 -19.79
CA ALA A 72 3.36 -23.50 -19.04
C ALA A 72 2.80 -22.08 -18.89
N ALA A 73 2.22 -21.53 -19.96
CA ALA A 73 1.58 -20.21 -19.92
C ALA A 73 0.35 -20.18 -19.00
N ALA A 74 -0.46 -21.25 -18.99
CA ALA A 74 -1.62 -21.35 -18.10
C ALA A 74 -1.20 -21.43 -16.61
N GLU A 75 -0.15 -22.19 -16.31
CA GLU A 75 0.41 -22.29 -14.95
C GLU A 75 0.99 -20.93 -14.49
N ASP A 76 1.75 -20.24 -15.35
CA ASP A 76 2.28 -18.89 -15.06
C ASP A 76 1.17 -17.85 -14.90
N PHE A 77 0.13 -17.90 -15.73
CA PHE A 77 -1.03 -17.01 -15.63
C PHE A 77 -1.75 -17.18 -14.28
N SER A 78 -2.06 -18.43 -13.90
CA SER A 78 -2.69 -18.73 -12.60
C SER A 78 -1.85 -18.22 -11.43
N ALA A 79 -0.54 -18.44 -11.45
CA ALA A 79 0.37 -17.96 -10.40
C ALA A 79 0.39 -16.42 -10.31
N LYS A 80 0.32 -15.73 -11.46
CA LYS A 80 0.25 -14.26 -11.51
C LYS A 80 -1.09 -13.72 -11.03
N GLU A 81 -2.22 -14.38 -11.31
CA GLU A 81 -3.52 -14.00 -10.75
C GLU A 81 -3.53 -14.08 -9.22
N GLU A 82 -3.01 -15.17 -8.65
CA GLU A 82 -2.89 -15.32 -7.20
C GLU A 82 -1.99 -14.25 -6.59
N ALA A 83 -0.84 -13.98 -7.20
CA ALA A 83 0.09 -12.93 -6.75
C ALA A 83 -0.55 -11.53 -6.83
N LEU A 84 -1.33 -11.24 -7.87
CA LEU A 84 -2.04 -9.98 -8.02
C LEU A 84 -3.11 -9.81 -6.93
N ALA A 85 -3.92 -10.85 -6.68
CA ALA A 85 -4.94 -10.81 -5.65
C ALA A 85 -4.33 -10.59 -4.25
N ALA A 86 -3.21 -11.27 -3.94
CA ALA A 86 -2.48 -11.06 -2.69
C ALA A 86 -1.92 -9.64 -2.57
N ALA A 87 -1.36 -9.09 -3.65
CA ALA A 87 -0.82 -7.73 -3.67
C ALA A 87 -1.93 -6.67 -3.50
N GLN A 88 -3.10 -6.87 -4.11
CA GLN A 88 -4.26 -6.00 -3.94
C GLN A 88 -4.74 -5.99 -2.49
N GLY A 89 -4.90 -7.17 -1.87
CA GLY A 89 -5.27 -7.27 -0.46
C GLY A 89 -4.27 -6.55 0.47
N ALA A 90 -2.97 -6.74 0.23
CA ALA A 90 -1.94 -6.05 1.00
C ALA A 90 -1.97 -4.52 0.81
N ALA A 91 -2.27 -4.04 -0.39
CA ALA A 91 -2.39 -2.61 -0.67
C ALA A 91 -3.62 -1.99 0.03
N ASP A 92 -4.75 -2.69 0.02
CA ASP A 92 -5.97 -2.24 0.71
C ASP A 92 -5.77 -2.18 2.23
N ASP A 93 -5.14 -3.20 2.82
CA ASP A 93 -4.81 -3.21 4.24
C ASP A 93 -3.85 -2.08 4.62
N ALA A 94 -2.79 -1.87 3.82
CA ALA A 94 -1.86 -0.77 4.03
C ALA A 94 -2.55 0.59 3.92
N GLY A 95 -3.48 0.74 2.97
CA GLY A 95 -4.30 1.94 2.79
C GLY A 95 -5.17 2.23 4.01
N ARG A 96 -5.82 1.20 4.57
CA ARG A 96 -6.63 1.32 5.79
C ARG A 96 -5.77 1.73 6.99
N VAL A 97 -4.66 1.03 7.23
CA VAL A 97 -3.72 1.32 8.34
C VAL A 97 -3.18 2.75 8.23
N LEU A 98 -2.83 3.20 7.02
CA LEU A 98 -2.36 4.57 6.80
C LEU A 98 -3.42 5.61 7.16
N SER A 99 -4.68 5.35 6.80
CA SER A 99 -5.80 6.26 7.12
C SER A 99 -6.04 6.36 8.63
N GLU A 100 -6.07 5.21 9.32
CA GLU A 100 -6.19 5.14 10.78
C GLU A 100 -5.03 5.88 11.48
N ALA A 101 -3.79 5.66 11.02
CA ALA A 101 -2.61 6.32 11.56
C ALA A 101 -2.64 7.85 11.37
N ARG A 102 -3.12 8.33 10.21
CA ARG A 102 -3.28 9.77 9.94
C ARG A 102 -4.33 10.40 10.84
N ALA A 103 -5.47 9.72 11.05
CA ALA A 103 -6.51 10.19 11.97
C ALA A 103 -6.00 10.26 13.41
N ALA A 104 -5.27 9.24 13.87
CA ALA A 104 -4.67 9.20 15.19
C ALA A 104 -3.63 10.33 15.38
N LEU A 105 -2.78 10.57 14.37
CA LEU A 105 -1.81 11.66 14.39
C LEU A 105 -2.49 13.03 14.51
N ALA A 106 -3.51 13.29 13.69
CA ALA A 106 -4.25 14.56 13.73
C ALA A 106 -4.91 14.80 15.09
N SER A 107 -5.49 13.75 15.70
CA SER A 107 -6.07 13.83 17.05
C SER A 107 -4.99 14.12 18.10
N ALA A 108 -3.84 13.46 18.04
CA ALA A 108 -2.73 13.68 18.96
C ALA A 108 -2.14 15.09 18.83
N GLU A 109 -2.02 15.62 17.61
CA GLU A 109 -1.54 16.99 17.38
C GLU A 109 -2.51 18.05 17.90
N ALA A 110 -3.82 17.84 17.72
CA ALA A 110 -4.84 18.72 18.29
C ALA A 110 -4.81 18.68 19.83
N GLY A 111 -4.67 17.49 20.43
CA GLY A 111 -4.52 17.31 21.87
C GLY A 111 -3.26 17.99 22.41
N ARG A 112 -2.13 17.87 21.71
CA ARG A 112 -0.87 18.56 22.05
C ARG A 112 -1.05 20.08 22.02
N ALA A 113 -1.64 20.62 20.95
CA ALA A 113 -1.84 22.06 20.81
C ALA A 113 -2.76 22.63 21.91
N ALA A 114 -3.84 21.91 22.26
CA ALA A 114 -4.71 22.29 23.37
C ALA A 114 -3.97 22.26 24.71
N GLY A 115 -3.24 21.17 24.99
CA GLY A 115 -2.45 21.04 26.22
C GLY A 115 -1.35 22.09 26.35
N ASP A 116 -0.66 22.42 25.25
CA ASP A 116 0.36 23.47 25.23
C ASP A 116 -0.24 24.86 25.51
N ALA A 117 -1.43 25.15 24.96
CA ALA A 117 -2.15 26.39 25.23
C ALA A 117 -2.58 26.49 26.70
N GLU A 118 -3.16 25.43 27.27
CA GLU A 118 -3.55 25.37 28.68
C GLU A 118 -2.35 25.51 29.61
N ARG A 119 -1.26 24.81 29.31
CA ARG A 119 0.00 24.90 30.06
C ARG A 119 0.57 26.32 30.01
N GLY A 120 0.55 26.96 28.84
CA GLY A 120 0.98 28.35 28.68
C GLY A 120 0.14 29.32 29.52
N ALA A 121 -1.19 29.17 29.48
CA ALA A 121 -2.10 29.97 30.29
C ALA A 121 -1.86 29.77 31.80
N ALA A 122 -1.73 28.52 32.25
CA ALA A 122 -1.46 28.19 33.64
C ALA A 122 -0.09 28.72 34.11
N ALA A 123 0.94 28.62 33.27
CA ALA A 123 2.26 29.16 33.56
C ALA A 123 2.24 30.70 33.68
N GLY A 124 1.54 31.39 32.78
CA GLY A 124 1.35 32.84 32.85
C GLY A 124 0.60 33.27 34.11
N ARG A 125 -0.47 32.55 34.46
CA ARG A 125 -1.21 32.76 35.72
C ARG A 125 -0.33 32.58 36.95
N LYS A 126 0.45 31.50 37.01
CA LYS A 126 1.42 31.26 38.10
C LYS A 126 2.46 32.37 38.19
N ALA A 127 3.03 32.79 37.07
CA ALA A 127 4.03 33.85 37.02
C ALA A 127 3.45 35.18 37.56
N ARG A 128 2.23 35.54 37.15
CA ARG A 128 1.54 36.74 37.65
C ARG A 128 1.28 36.68 39.16
N LEU A 129 0.78 35.55 39.67
CA LEU A 129 0.61 35.37 41.13
C LEU A 129 1.94 35.48 41.87
N SER A 130 2.99 34.86 41.36
CA SER A 130 4.31 34.85 42.00
C SER A 130 4.96 36.24 42.02
N SER A 131 4.85 37.01 40.94
CA SER A 131 5.32 38.40 40.88
C SER A 131 4.54 39.27 41.85
N VAL A 132 3.20 39.20 41.85
CA VAL A 132 2.38 40.03 42.77
C VAL A 132 2.62 39.66 44.23
N LEU A 133 2.77 38.38 44.53
CA LEU A 133 3.13 37.92 45.87
C LEU A 133 4.48 38.53 46.32
N SER A 134 5.53 38.37 45.50
CA SER A 134 6.89 38.77 45.88
C SER A 134 7.15 40.28 45.82
N GLU A 135 6.62 40.97 44.81
CA GLU A 135 6.95 42.36 44.50
C GLU A 135 5.96 43.36 45.14
N ALA A 136 4.72 42.94 45.41
CA ALA A 136 3.69 43.81 45.99
C ALA A 136 3.27 43.37 47.39
N PHE A 137 2.86 42.11 47.55
CA PHE A 137 2.25 41.66 48.80
C PHE A 137 3.25 41.52 49.95
N LEU A 138 4.39 40.83 49.75
CA LEU A 138 5.39 40.63 50.81
C LEU A 138 5.93 41.96 51.39
N PRO A 139 6.28 42.99 50.58
CA PRO A 139 6.69 44.29 51.12
C PRO A 139 5.60 45.00 51.94
N ILE A 140 4.33 44.85 51.57
CA ILE A 140 3.18 45.38 52.34
C ILE A 140 3.01 44.58 53.64
N LYS A 141 3.17 43.25 53.58
CA LYS A 141 3.08 42.37 54.76
C LYS A 141 4.16 42.72 55.78
N GLU A 142 5.40 42.88 55.34
CA GLU A 142 6.57 43.15 56.20
C GLU A 142 6.70 44.63 56.63
N GLY A 143 5.91 45.53 56.02
CA GLY A 143 5.97 46.97 56.31
C GLY A 143 7.22 47.65 55.72
N SER A 144 7.87 47.03 54.74
CA SER A 144 9.06 47.54 54.04
C SER A 144 8.73 48.35 52.79
N ALA A 145 7.45 48.45 52.41
CA ALA A 145 6.99 49.24 51.26
C ALA A 145 6.80 50.73 51.60
N GLU A 146 7.27 51.61 50.70
CA GLU A 146 6.98 53.05 50.74
C GLU A 146 5.47 53.33 50.58
N PRO A 147 4.90 54.41 51.18
CA PRO A 147 3.44 54.62 51.24
C PRO A 147 2.75 54.72 49.87
N ALA A 148 3.44 55.27 48.87
CA ALA A 148 2.94 55.35 47.49
C ALA A 148 2.97 53.97 46.82
N ALA A 149 4.08 53.24 46.95
CA ALA A 149 4.25 51.89 46.40
C ALA A 149 3.33 50.86 47.08
N ALA A 150 3.05 51.02 48.37
CA ALA A 150 2.11 50.18 49.12
C ALA A 150 0.67 50.30 48.63
N LYS A 151 0.23 51.51 48.23
CA LYS A 151 -1.10 51.71 47.63
C LYS A 151 -1.22 51.07 46.25
N GLU A 152 -0.21 51.23 45.40
CA GLU A 152 -0.18 50.61 44.08
C GLU A 152 -0.09 49.08 44.16
N GLY A 153 0.76 48.57 45.05
CA GLY A 153 0.88 47.14 45.31
C GLY A 153 -0.42 46.53 45.86
N LEU A 154 -1.10 47.21 46.77
CA LEU A 154 -2.41 46.77 47.28
C LEU A 154 -3.47 46.69 46.16
N ALA A 155 -3.49 47.67 45.24
CA ALA A 155 -4.39 47.63 44.09
C ALA A 155 -4.08 46.44 43.17
N ALA A 156 -2.79 46.11 42.96
CA ALA A 156 -2.36 44.95 42.19
C ALA A 156 -2.77 43.62 42.85
N VAL A 157 -2.64 43.51 44.18
CA VAL A 157 -3.06 42.32 44.96
C VAL A 157 -4.58 42.14 44.89
N LEU A 158 -5.37 43.21 45.02
CA LEU A 158 -6.82 43.14 44.90
C LEU A 158 -7.28 42.74 43.49
N ALA A 159 -6.64 43.29 42.45
CA ALA A 159 -6.94 42.96 41.06
C ALA A 159 -6.65 41.48 40.78
N VAL A 160 -5.50 40.96 41.21
CA VAL A 160 -5.13 39.55 41.03
C VAL A 160 -6.01 38.65 41.90
N GLY A 161 -6.30 39.02 43.15
CA GLY A 161 -7.21 38.28 44.01
C GLY A 161 -8.61 38.15 43.39
N SER A 162 -9.13 39.21 42.76
CA SER A 162 -10.39 39.14 42.03
C SER A 162 -10.31 38.24 40.80
N ASP A 163 -9.26 38.35 40.00
CA ASP A 163 -9.07 37.55 38.78
C ASP A 163 -8.87 36.06 39.06
N PHE A 164 -8.42 35.70 40.26
CA PHE A 164 -8.22 34.32 40.71
C PHE A 164 -9.32 33.83 41.66
N SER A 165 -10.39 34.60 41.83
CA SER A 165 -11.55 34.25 42.67
C SER A 165 -11.18 33.97 44.13
N PHE A 166 -10.27 34.77 44.70
CA PHE A 166 -10.00 34.76 46.13
C PHE A 166 -11.25 35.18 46.90
N ASP A 167 -11.32 34.79 48.18
CA ASP A 167 -12.51 35.03 48.99
C ASP A 167 -12.89 36.54 49.01
N ALA A 168 -14.13 36.83 48.66
CA ALA A 168 -14.59 38.21 48.49
C ALA A 168 -14.63 38.99 49.81
N THR A 169 -14.76 38.31 50.95
CA THR A 169 -14.72 38.96 52.27
C THR A 169 -13.29 39.28 52.68
N LEU A 170 -12.35 38.37 52.37
CA LEU A 170 -10.92 38.55 52.52
C LEU A 170 -10.40 39.75 51.70
N LEU A 171 -10.80 39.85 50.42
CA LEU A 171 -10.44 40.98 49.55
C LEU A 171 -11.03 42.32 50.03
N LYS A 172 -12.18 42.32 50.71
CA LYS A 172 -12.77 43.53 51.31
C LYS A 172 -12.07 43.94 52.61
N ALA A 173 -11.53 42.99 53.36
CA ALA A 173 -10.82 43.24 54.61
C ALA A 173 -9.34 43.64 54.39
N LEU A 174 -8.73 43.20 53.28
CA LEU A 174 -7.33 43.48 52.96
C LEU A 174 -6.96 44.98 52.99
N PRO A 175 -7.73 45.92 52.40
CA PRO A 175 -7.35 47.33 52.40
C PRO A 175 -7.24 47.93 53.81
N SER A 176 -8.17 47.56 54.70
CA SER A 176 -8.14 48.04 56.09
C SER A 176 -6.97 47.49 56.90
N ALA A 177 -6.52 46.27 56.61
CA ALA A 177 -5.35 45.67 57.24
C ALA A 177 -4.03 46.22 56.65
N ALA A 178 -3.98 46.41 55.33
CA ALA A 178 -2.80 46.86 54.60
C ALA A 178 -2.44 48.33 54.84
N GLN A 179 -3.44 49.18 55.09
CA GLN A 179 -3.23 50.61 55.36
C GLN A 179 -2.72 50.91 56.77
N LYS A 180 -2.84 49.96 57.71
CA LYS A 180 -2.26 50.08 59.06
C LYS A 180 -0.76 49.80 58.99
N ALA A 181 0.02 50.57 59.75
CA ALA A 181 1.43 50.29 59.94
C ALA A 181 1.61 48.89 60.55
N PHE A 182 2.72 48.22 60.25
CA PHE A 182 2.97 46.84 60.68
C PHE A 182 2.75 46.65 62.20
N GLY A 183 3.21 47.61 63.02
CA GLY A 183 3.04 47.58 64.48
C GLY A 183 1.61 47.89 64.98
N ASP A 184 0.75 48.48 64.14
CA ASP A 184 -0.61 48.88 64.48
C ASP A 184 -1.68 47.88 63.99
N ARG A 185 -1.25 46.78 63.37
CA ARG A 185 -2.14 45.69 62.92
C ARG A 185 -2.58 44.84 64.11
N GLY A 186 -3.89 44.73 64.32
CA GLY A 186 -4.46 43.85 65.35
C GLY A 186 -4.48 42.39 64.92
N THR A 187 -4.93 41.50 65.81
CA THR A 187 -4.97 40.04 65.57
C THR A 187 -5.74 39.67 64.29
N PHE A 188 -6.84 40.37 64.00
CA PHE A 188 -7.62 40.17 62.78
C PHE A 188 -6.89 40.66 61.52
N ASP A 189 -6.20 41.80 61.58
CA ASP A 189 -5.44 42.34 60.45
C ASP A 189 -4.27 41.40 60.07
N GLY A 190 -3.61 40.80 61.08
CA GLY A 190 -2.60 39.77 60.88
C GLY A 190 -3.17 38.51 60.23
N LEU A 191 -4.32 38.03 60.71
CA LEU A 191 -5.01 36.88 60.11
C LEU A 191 -5.34 37.11 58.64
N VAL A 192 -5.87 38.29 58.29
CA VAL A 192 -6.20 38.65 56.90
C VAL A 192 -4.97 38.63 55.99
N MET A 193 -3.81 39.07 56.48
CA MET A 193 -2.55 39.01 55.73
C MET A 193 -2.05 37.57 55.55
N ASP A 194 -2.05 36.77 56.60
CA ASP A 194 -1.61 35.37 56.51
C ASP A 194 -2.51 34.53 55.61
N GLN A 195 -3.81 34.83 55.61
CA GLN A 195 -4.82 34.06 54.90
C GLN A 195 -4.94 34.44 53.41
N ILE A 196 -4.30 35.53 52.97
CA ILE A 196 -4.13 35.90 51.55
C ILE A 196 -2.91 35.25 50.90
N GLU A 197 -1.91 34.90 51.71
CA GLU A 197 -0.71 34.22 51.27
C GLU A 197 -0.86 32.70 51.20
N ALA A 198 -1.80 32.15 51.98
CA ALA A 198 -2.12 30.72 52.05
C ALA A 198 -2.79 30.18 50.78
#